data_AF-A0A1L7SXY5-F1
#
_entry.id   AF-A0A1L7SXY5-F1
#
_cell.length_a   1.000
_cell.length_b   1.000
_cell.length_c   1.000
_cell.angle_alpha   90.00
_cell.angle_beta   90.00
_cell.angle_gamma   90.00
#
_symmetry.space_group_name_H-M   'P 1'
#
loop_
_entity.id
_entity.type
_entity.pdbx_description
1 polymer ?
#
loop_
_entity_poly.entity_id
_entity_poly.type
_entity_poly.pdbx_seq_one_letter_code
_entity_poly.pdbx_strand_id
1 'polypeptide(L)'
;MDDHQNEATANIEDLSNRVNGLNISGKKMRRRPRKSLDEALRSFDDTAVAFTEQANTVVKLLGTDGELNRADVESICLVRTRGIQLARLAQLLSDSAIPALVGQVICLDTETSLAVGDLLEYFKKPIENITQRVIETSGSKGVLQKIAEECYHEATSPTGKLNPDDYLATSKWAESKDRRENWIKFWTRSLCNCPGGPTLFQPKEDSVTKSPTQTAPYLFRAWDNNSTGANGEDVIASILSKGDKANRHKIDIFSMDYQKASEMLHHHLSKGAFSSLVTDNLVSWSSSLMFVIQYANWRLCNTWRNPQDDIHICAVDTAKFPRGQFARDMWLFKSFRNAKFRRSCGSAVFDLMEQIMITENTSPKESFTSEDGQSLHPC
;
A
#
# COMPACT_ATOMS: atom_id res chain seq x y z
N MET A 1 8.54 -53.16 12.33
CA MET A 1 9.12 -51.97 12.99
C MET A 1 10.25 -51.34 12.15
N ASP A 2 10.83 -52.06 11.16
CA ASP A 2 11.93 -51.55 10.32
C ASP A 2 11.54 -50.58 9.19
N ASP A 3 10.32 -50.65 8.64
CA ASP A 3 10.01 -49.92 7.40
C ASP A 3 9.95 -48.39 7.57
N HIS A 4 9.43 -47.89 8.69
CA HIS A 4 9.33 -46.44 8.94
C HIS A 4 10.67 -45.78 9.25
N GLN A 5 11.63 -46.53 9.79
CA GLN A 5 12.95 -46.02 10.15
C GLN A 5 13.85 -45.90 8.92
N ASN A 6 13.69 -46.80 7.95
CA ASN A 6 14.35 -46.77 6.64
C ASN A 6 13.78 -45.69 5.71
N GLU A 7 12.48 -45.42 5.79
CA GLU A 7 11.83 -44.37 4.99
C GLU A 7 12.24 -42.96 5.46
N ALA A 8 12.33 -42.74 6.78
CA ALA A 8 12.78 -41.46 7.35
C ALA A 8 14.25 -41.15 7.03
N THR A 9 15.12 -42.16 7.04
CA THR A 9 16.55 -42.00 6.70
C THR A 9 16.77 -41.75 5.21
N ALA A 10 16.06 -42.46 4.34
CA ALA A 10 16.10 -42.23 2.89
C ALA A 10 15.64 -40.80 2.51
N ASN A 11 14.60 -40.30 3.17
CA ASN A 11 14.09 -38.95 2.94
C ASN A 11 15.04 -37.85 3.41
N ILE A 12 15.79 -38.08 4.50
CA ILE A 12 16.82 -37.16 5.00
C ILE A 12 18.03 -37.13 4.04
N GLU A 13 18.40 -38.27 3.46
CA GLU A 13 19.50 -38.37 2.50
C GLU A 13 19.17 -37.67 1.17
N ASP A 14 17.92 -37.80 0.68
CA ASP A 14 17.43 -37.05 -0.49
C ASP A 14 17.49 -35.52 -0.25
N LEU A 15 17.04 -35.07 0.92
CA LEU A 15 17.09 -33.66 1.29
C LEU A 15 18.53 -33.14 1.41
N SER A 16 19.44 -33.94 1.97
CA SER A 16 20.87 -33.61 2.03
C SER A 16 21.47 -33.44 0.62
N ASN A 17 21.10 -34.32 -0.31
CA ASN A 17 21.53 -34.24 -1.71
C ASN A 17 20.98 -33.01 -2.42
N ARG A 18 19.72 -32.64 -2.16
CA ARG A 18 19.11 -31.41 -2.70
C ARG A 18 19.77 -30.14 -2.16
N VAL A 19 20.09 -30.11 -0.86
CA VAL A 19 20.82 -29.00 -0.21
C VAL A 19 22.25 -28.87 -0.75
N ASN A 20 22.96 -29.98 -0.94
CA ASN A 20 24.30 -29.97 -1.55
C ASN A 20 24.28 -29.49 -3.01
N GLY A 21 23.15 -29.67 -3.72
CA GLY A 21 22.90 -29.13 -5.05
C GLY A 21 22.73 -27.60 -5.13
N LEU A 22 22.68 -26.92 -3.98
CA LEU A 22 22.58 -25.45 -3.87
C LEU A 22 23.93 -24.76 -3.60
N ASN A 23 25.06 -25.49 -3.64
CA ASN A 23 26.37 -24.95 -3.31
C ASN A 23 26.84 -23.89 -4.34
N ILE A 24 26.54 -22.62 -4.07
CA ILE A 24 27.07 -21.44 -4.78
C ILE A 24 28.48 -21.15 -4.25
N SER A 25 29.42 -22.07 -4.51
CA SER A 25 30.84 -21.83 -4.25
C SER A 25 31.56 -21.63 -5.58
N GLY A 26 32.08 -20.42 -5.78
CA GLY A 26 32.94 -20.04 -6.90
C GLY A 26 34.26 -20.81 -6.92
N LYS A 27 34.25 -22.04 -7.42
CA LYS A 27 35.46 -22.71 -7.91
C LYS A 27 35.23 -23.15 -9.36
N LYS A 28 36.14 -22.69 -10.23
CA LYS A 28 36.20 -22.97 -11.67
C LYS A 28 36.08 -24.48 -11.93
N MET A 29 34.92 -24.91 -12.41
CA MET A 29 34.74 -26.15 -13.17
C MET A 29 33.52 -25.96 -14.09
N ARG A 30 33.67 -26.48 -15.31
CA ARG A 30 32.79 -26.46 -16.50
C ARG A 30 31.40 -25.83 -16.36
N ARG A 31 31.11 -24.88 -17.27
CA ARG A 31 29.84 -24.15 -17.46
C ARG A 31 28.62 -25.08 -17.42
N ARG A 32 28.06 -25.30 -16.23
CA ARG A 32 26.63 -25.54 -16.05
C ARG A 32 25.89 -24.23 -16.33
N PRO A 33 24.65 -24.27 -16.87
CA PRO A 33 23.81 -23.08 -16.90
C PRO A 33 23.75 -22.53 -15.48
N ARG A 34 24.07 -21.25 -15.30
CA ARG A 34 23.84 -20.58 -14.01
C ARG A 34 22.34 -20.73 -13.72
N LYS A 35 21.97 -21.46 -12.67
CA LYS A 35 20.60 -21.38 -12.15
C LYS A 35 20.29 -19.90 -11.92
N SER A 36 19.13 -19.44 -12.36
CA SER A 36 18.73 -18.06 -12.10
C SER A 36 18.58 -17.85 -10.59
N LEU A 37 18.71 -16.61 -10.10
CA LEU A 37 18.46 -16.29 -8.69
C LEU A 37 17.06 -16.75 -8.27
N ASP A 38 16.09 -16.55 -9.16
CA ASP A 38 14.71 -16.97 -8.97
C ASP A 38 14.56 -18.49 -8.82
N GLU A 39 15.23 -19.29 -9.66
CA GLU A 39 15.27 -20.76 -9.49
C GLU A 39 15.94 -21.18 -8.18
N ALA A 40 17.00 -20.48 -7.75
CA ALA A 40 17.68 -20.77 -6.50
C ALA A 40 16.80 -20.46 -5.28
N LEU A 41 16.07 -19.33 -5.31
CA LEU A 41 15.14 -18.93 -4.26
C LEU A 41 13.95 -19.89 -4.18
N ARG A 42 13.34 -20.25 -5.31
CA ARG A 42 12.24 -21.24 -5.35
C ARG A 42 12.69 -22.60 -4.82
N SER A 43 13.86 -23.08 -5.27
CA SER A 43 14.41 -24.35 -4.77
C SER A 43 14.74 -24.32 -3.28
N PHE A 44 15.18 -23.18 -2.75
CA PHE A 44 15.43 -23.02 -1.31
C PHE A 44 14.13 -23.07 -0.53
N ASP A 45 13.10 -22.34 -0.98
CA ASP A 45 11.77 -22.31 -0.35
C ASP A 45 11.13 -23.71 -0.29
N ASP A 46 11.11 -24.43 -1.41
CA ASP A 46 10.60 -25.81 -1.47
C ASP A 46 11.32 -26.74 -0.47
N THR A 47 12.63 -26.55 -0.32
CA THR A 47 13.46 -27.34 0.60
C THR A 47 13.20 -26.96 2.05
N ALA A 48 13.00 -25.67 2.34
CA ALA A 48 12.67 -25.17 3.67
C ALA A 48 11.28 -25.64 4.14
N VAL A 49 10.29 -25.68 3.23
CA VAL A 49 8.96 -26.23 3.51
C VAL A 49 9.07 -27.71 3.88
N ALA A 50 9.70 -28.53 3.04
CA ALA A 50 9.87 -29.96 3.31
C ALA A 50 10.64 -30.23 4.62
N PHE A 51 11.70 -29.45 4.89
CA PHE A 51 12.45 -29.55 6.13
C PHE A 51 11.58 -29.21 7.35
N THR A 52 10.74 -28.17 7.25
CA THR A 52 9.84 -27.77 8.34
C THR A 52 8.80 -28.85 8.64
N GLU A 53 8.24 -29.48 7.61
CA GLU A 53 7.31 -30.61 7.77
C GLU A 53 7.96 -31.82 8.44
N GLN A 54 9.18 -32.17 8.02
CA GLN A 54 9.94 -33.27 8.63
C GLN A 54 10.32 -32.94 10.08
N ALA A 55 10.79 -31.73 10.36
CA ALA A 55 11.12 -31.30 11.72
C ALA A 55 9.90 -31.37 12.64
N ASN A 56 8.72 -30.96 12.18
CA ASN A 56 7.47 -31.09 12.92
C ASN A 56 7.10 -32.55 13.22
N THR A 57 7.40 -33.47 12.31
CA THR A 57 7.19 -34.91 12.52
C THR A 57 8.11 -35.45 13.62
N VAL A 58 9.40 -35.06 13.59
CA VAL A 58 10.36 -35.43 14.64
C VAL A 58 9.93 -34.88 16.01
N VAL A 59 9.50 -33.61 16.07
CA VAL A 59 9.02 -33.00 17.33
C VAL A 59 7.82 -33.77 17.90
N LYS A 60 6.88 -34.22 17.06
CA LYS A 60 5.74 -35.05 17.49
C LYS A 60 6.18 -36.40 18.05
N LEU A 61 7.13 -37.07 17.39
CA LEU A 61 7.65 -38.37 17.85
C LEU A 61 8.38 -38.25 19.19
N LEU A 62 9.14 -37.17 19.39
CA LEU A 62 9.81 -36.88 20.67
C LEU A 62 8.84 -36.56 21.82
N GLY A 63 7.60 -36.17 21.51
CA GLY A 63 6.55 -35.91 22.49
C GLY A 63 5.78 -37.17 22.93
N THR A 64 6.15 -38.35 22.44
CA THR A 64 5.55 -39.63 22.85
C THR A 64 6.36 -40.27 23.99
N ASP A 65 5.72 -41.00 24.91
CA ASP A 65 6.33 -41.60 26.13
C ASP A 65 7.27 -42.80 25.86
N GLY A 66 7.92 -42.87 24.69
CA GLY A 66 8.87 -43.92 24.34
C GLY A 66 10.25 -43.72 24.96
N GLU A 67 10.88 -44.78 25.47
CA GLU A 67 12.28 -44.73 25.90
C GLU A 67 13.22 -44.51 24.70
N LEU A 68 14.04 -43.47 24.77
CA LEU A 68 15.06 -43.18 23.77
C LEU A 68 16.28 -44.10 23.97
N ASN A 69 16.69 -44.78 22.91
CA ASN A 69 17.92 -45.56 22.92
C ASN A 69 19.16 -44.65 22.67
N ARG A 70 20.36 -45.21 22.82
CA ARG A 70 21.61 -44.46 22.61
C ARG A 70 21.74 -43.86 21.21
N ALA A 71 21.35 -44.61 20.17
CA ALA A 71 21.41 -44.15 18.79
C ALA A 71 20.40 -43.02 18.52
N ASP A 72 19.25 -43.02 19.20
CA ASP A 72 18.27 -41.94 19.14
C ASP A 72 18.86 -40.66 19.74
N VAL A 73 19.52 -40.75 20.90
CA VAL A 73 20.17 -39.59 21.55
C VAL A 73 21.27 -38.99 20.67
N GLU A 74 22.13 -39.82 20.07
CA GLU A 74 23.17 -39.36 19.14
C GLU A 74 22.55 -38.69 17.89
N SER A 75 21.49 -39.26 17.32
CA SER A 75 20.76 -38.70 16.18
C SER A 75 20.09 -37.37 16.51
N ILE A 76 19.47 -37.25 17.70
CA ILE A 76 18.86 -36.00 18.18
C ILE A 76 19.93 -34.90 18.32
N CYS A 77 21.10 -35.23 18.87
CA CYS A 77 22.20 -34.27 19.01
C CYS A 77 22.71 -33.78 17.64
N LEU A 78 22.78 -34.68 16.66
CA LEU A 78 23.15 -34.33 15.29
C LEU A 78 22.11 -33.39 14.65
N VAL A 79 20.83 -33.74 14.72
CA VAL A 79 19.73 -32.91 14.19
C VAL A 79 19.71 -31.53 14.84
N ARG A 80 19.89 -31.45 16.17
CA ARG A 80 20.01 -30.17 16.90
C ARG A 80 21.16 -29.32 16.38
N THR A 81 22.33 -29.92 16.17
CA THR A 81 23.51 -29.22 15.66
C THR A 81 23.26 -28.67 14.26
N ARG A 82 22.61 -29.45 13.39
CA ARG A 82 22.22 -28.99 12.04
C ARG A 82 21.17 -27.89 12.09
N GLY A 83 20.18 -27.98 12.98
CA GLY A 83 19.19 -26.92 13.20
C GLY A 83 19.83 -25.59 13.59
N ILE A 84 20.84 -25.60 14.47
CA ILE A 84 21.60 -24.38 14.82
C ILE A 84 22.34 -23.80 13.61
N GLN A 85 22.92 -24.64 12.75
CA GLN A 85 23.58 -24.18 11.52
C GLN A 85 22.59 -23.55 10.55
N LEU A 86 21.42 -24.15 10.37
CA LEU A 86 20.35 -23.61 9.53
C LEU A 86 19.83 -22.28 10.05
N ALA A 87 19.63 -22.15 11.37
CA ALA A 87 19.24 -20.88 11.99
C ALA A 87 20.27 -19.77 11.72
N ARG A 88 21.56 -20.07 11.78
CA ARG A 88 22.63 -19.12 11.42
C ARG A 88 22.59 -18.72 9.94
N LEU A 89 22.35 -19.67 9.05
CA LEU A 89 22.22 -19.39 7.61
C LEU A 89 20.99 -18.54 7.30
N ALA A 90 19.86 -18.82 7.95
CA ALA A 90 18.65 -18.01 7.84
C ALA A 90 18.91 -16.57 8.30
N GLN A 91 19.63 -16.39 9.42
CA GLN A 91 20.03 -15.06 9.88
C GLN A 91 20.91 -14.35 8.85
N LEU A 92 21.94 -15.03 8.30
CA LEU A 92 22.82 -14.45 7.27
C LEU A 92 22.06 -14.07 5.99
N LEU A 93 21.06 -14.87 5.61
CA LEU A 93 20.18 -14.56 4.49
C LEU A 93 19.36 -13.29 4.78
N SER A 94 18.78 -13.18 5.97
CA SER A 94 18.05 -11.99 6.42
C SER A 94 18.95 -10.76 6.42
N ASP A 95 20.14 -10.84 7.04
CA ASP A 95 21.13 -9.77 7.12
C ASP A 95 21.61 -9.31 5.74
N SER A 96 21.60 -10.21 4.75
CA SER A 96 21.95 -9.89 3.36
C SER A 96 20.75 -9.35 2.56
N ALA A 97 19.53 -9.76 2.89
CA ALA A 97 18.32 -9.35 2.20
C ALA A 97 17.91 -7.91 2.54
N ILE A 98 18.05 -7.50 3.81
CA ILE A 98 17.66 -6.17 4.27
C ILE A 98 18.37 -5.07 3.46
N PRO A 99 19.72 -5.03 3.34
CA PRO A 99 20.38 -3.96 2.60
C PRO A 99 20.04 -3.99 1.11
N ALA A 100 19.80 -5.18 0.54
CA ALA A 100 19.40 -5.32 -0.85
C ALA A 100 18.01 -4.72 -1.12
N LEU A 101 17.04 -4.96 -0.23
CA LEU A 101 15.69 -4.41 -0.33
C LEU A 101 15.68 -2.90 -0.09
N VAL A 102 16.43 -2.42 0.91
CA VAL A 102 16.63 -0.98 1.14
C VAL A 102 17.23 -0.32 -0.10
N GLY A 103 18.27 -0.91 -0.68
CA GLY A 103 18.88 -0.43 -1.91
C GLY A 103 17.88 -0.34 -3.07
N GLN A 104 17.02 -1.34 -3.23
CA GLN A 104 15.98 -1.30 -4.26
C GLN A 104 15.00 -0.15 -4.05
N VAL A 105 14.47 0.03 -2.82
CA VAL A 105 13.50 1.10 -2.53
C VAL A 105 14.11 2.48 -2.73
N ILE A 106 15.38 2.67 -2.34
CA ILE A 106 16.10 3.93 -2.54
C ILE A 106 16.31 4.21 -4.03
N CYS A 107 16.67 3.20 -4.82
CA CYS A 107 16.90 3.34 -6.26
C CYS A 107 15.63 3.58 -7.09
N LEU A 108 14.43 3.49 -6.49
CA LEU A 108 13.18 3.82 -7.17
C LEU A 108 13.03 5.32 -7.45
N ASP A 109 13.79 6.20 -6.78
CA ASP A 109 13.93 7.60 -7.17
C ASP A 109 15.24 7.81 -7.94
N THR A 110 15.15 8.02 -9.26
CA THR A 110 16.30 8.18 -10.15
C THR A 110 16.82 9.62 -10.25
N GLU A 111 16.07 10.62 -9.75
CA GLU A 111 16.32 12.03 -10.07
C GLU A 111 17.12 12.80 -9.00
N THR A 112 17.38 12.23 -7.81
CA THR A 112 17.67 13.10 -6.64
C THR A 112 18.61 12.54 -5.59
N SER A 113 19.40 11.51 -5.91
CA SER A 113 20.24 10.85 -4.88
C SER A 113 21.30 11.78 -4.25
N LEU A 114 21.68 12.88 -4.90
CA LEU A 114 22.65 13.84 -4.35
C LEU A 114 22.07 14.77 -3.27
N ALA A 115 20.78 15.10 -3.33
CA ALA A 115 20.17 16.08 -2.42
C ALA A 115 19.76 15.50 -1.07
N VAL A 116 19.63 14.17 -0.99
CA VAL A 116 19.19 13.44 0.21
C VAL A 116 20.20 12.40 0.71
N GLY A 117 21.38 12.32 0.09
CA GLY A 117 22.37 11.27 0.38
C GLY A 117 22.87 11.27 1.83
N ASP A 118 23.04 12.44 2.43
CA ASP A 118 23.43 12.59 3.84
C ASP A 118 22.31 12.19 4.82
N LEU A 119 21.04 12.49 4.48
CA LEU A 119 19.87 11.98 5.21
C LEU A 119 19.76 10.46 5.12
N LEU A 120 19.98 9.88 3.93
CA LEU A 120 19.99 8.42 3.74
C LEU A 120 21.06 7.74 4.60
N GLU A 121 22.25 8.32 4.68
CA GLU A 121 23.32 7.80 5.55
C GLU A 121 22.97 7.94 7.03
N TYR A 122 22.44 9.10 7.44
CA TYR A 122 22.02 9.34 8.83
C TYR A 122 20.90 8.38 9.27
N PHE A 123 19.92 8.15 8.40
CA PHE A 123 18.75 7.31 8.67
C PHE A 123 18.92 5.84 8.24
N LYS A 124 20.11 5.41 7.83
CA LYS A 124 20.37 4.05 7.35
C LYS A 124 19.82 2.97 8.29
N LYS A 125 20.21 3.01 9.57
CA LYS A 125 19.75 2.03 10.58
C LYS A 125 18.23 2.09 10.81
N PRO A 126 17.61 3.27 11.00
CA PRO A 126 16.15 3.39 11.00
C PRO A 126 15.45 2.75 9.80
N ILE A 127 15.96 2.95 8.59
CA ILE A 127 15.39 2.38 7.35
C ILE A 127 15.54 0.84 7.32
N GLU A 128 16.70 0.32 7.72
CA GLU A 128 16.94 -1.13 7.86
C GLU A 128 15.99 -1.74 8.89
N ASN A 129 15.76 -1.07 10.03
CA ASN A 129 14.83 -1.53 11.05
C ASN A 129 13.37 -1.53 10.58
N ILE A 130 12.96 -0.53 9.79
CA ILE A 130 11.62 -0.52 9.15
C ILE A 130 11.51 -1.69 8.19
N THR A 131 12.52 -1.91 7.36
CA THR A 131 12.56 -3.02 6.39
C THR A 131 12.44 -4.38 7.08
N GLN A 132 13.21 -4.60 8.15
CA GLN A 132 13.12 -5.82 8.95
C GLN A 132 11.70 -6.02 9.50
N ARG A 133 11.11 -4.99 10.12
CA ARG A 133 9.75 -5.05 10.67
C ARG A 133 8.72 -5.40 9.60
N VAL A 134 8.84 -4.82 8.41
CA VAL A 134 7.94 -5.11 7.28
C VAL A 134 8.09 -6.56 6.82
N ILE A 135 9.31 -7.08 6.69
CA ILE A 135 9.55 -8.48 6.30
C ILE A 135 8.96 -9.46 7.32
N GLU A 136 9.09 -9.17 8.61
CA GLU A 136 8.58 -10.02 9.70
C GLU A 136 7.04 -10.03 9.78
N THR A 137 6.39 -8.94 9.41
CA THR A 137 4.93 -8.76 9.59
C THR A 137 4.13 -8.91 8.31
N SER A 138 4.75 -8.75 7.15
CA SER A 138 4.09 -8.77 5.85
C SER A 138 4.37 -10.05 5.09
N GLY A 139 3.32 -10.60 4.45
CA GLY A 139 3.51 -11.59 3.40
C GLY A 139 4.35 -11.07 2.23
N SER A 140 4.81 -11.98 1.37
CA SER A 140 5.74 -11.71 0.25
C SER A 140 5.24 -10.72 -0.80
N LYS A 141 3.92 -10.46 -0.86
CA LYS A 141 3.31 -9.56 -1.84
C LYS A 141 3.48 -8.09 -1.46
N GLY A 142 4.06 -7.31 -2.37
CA GLY A 142 4.15 -5.86 -2.24
C GLY A 142 5.17 -5.36 -1.21
N VAL A 143 6.15 -6.17 -0.83
CA VAL A 143 7.14 -5.83 0.22
C VAL A 143 7.83 -4.48 -0.05
N LEU A 144 8.27 -4.22 -1.28
CA LEU A 144 8.90 -2.93 -1.63
C LEU A 144 7.97 -1.74 -1.42
N GLN A 145 6.69 -1.87 -1.81
CA GLN A 145 5.68 -0.84 -1.62
C GLN A 145 5.47 -0.56 -0.12
N LYS A 146 5.31 -1.62 0.68
CA LYS A 146 5.11 -1.48 2.13
C LYS A 146 6.31 -0.84 2.83
N ILE A 147 7.53 -1.19 2.43
CA ILE A 147 8.74 -0.53 2.94
C ILE A 147 8.71 0.96 2.61
N ALA A 148 8.44 1.31 1.34
CA ALA A 148 8.37 2.71 0.92
C ALA A 148 7.25 3.50 1.63
N GLU A 149 6.10 2.86 1.85
CA GLU A 149 4.94 3.41 2.54
C GLU A 149 5.23 3.69 4.02
N GLU A 150 5.80 2.73 4.73
CA GLU A 150 6.22 2.91 6.13
C GLU A 150 7.31 3.98 6.26
N CYS A 151 8.31 3.99 5.36
CA CYS A 151 9.32 5.04 5.34
C CYS A 151 8.69 6.42 5.08
N TYR A 152 7.72 6.52 4.16
CA TYR A 152 6.98 7.75 3.92
C TYR A 152 6.19 8.21 5.15
N HIS A 153 5.50 7.30 5.84
CA HIS A 153 4.76 7.61 7.06
C HIS A 153 5.68 8.10 8.18
N GLU A 154 6.79 7.41 8.40
CA GLU A 154 7.81 7.79 9.40
C GLU A 154 8.50 9.12 9.04
N ALA A 155 8.66 9.44 7.75
CA ALA A 155 9.27 10.70 7.31
C ALA A 155 8.32 11.91 7.41
N THR A 156 7.01 11.68 7.33
CA THR A 156 5.99 12.74 7.35
C THR A 156 5.34 12.94 8.72
N SER A 157 5.50 11.97 9.63
CA SER A 157 5.01 12.03 11.00
C SER A 157 5.94 12.87 11.89
N PRO A 158 5.42 13.80 12.71
CA PRO A 158 6.22 14.56 13.66
C PRO A 158 6.99 13.68 14.66
N THR A 159 6.44 12.52 15.02
CA THR A 159 7.04 11.57 15.96
C THR A 159 7.73 10.41 15.25
N GLY A 160 7.87 10.47 13.93
CA GLY A 160 8.42 9.38 13.14
C GLY A 160 9.94 9.31 13.24
N LYS A 161 10.49 8.10 13.17
CA LYS A 161 11.93 7.82 13.26
C LYS A 161 12.73 8.31 12.06
N LEU A 162 12.04 8.62 10.96
CA LEU A 162 12.62 9.22 9.76
C LEU A 162 12.29 10.71 9.65
N ASN A 163 11.77 11.34 10.72
CA ASN A 163 11.55 12.78 10.72
C ASN A 163 12.91 13.50 10.61
N PRO A 164 13.12 14.33 9.57
CA PRO A 164 14.39 15.01 9.38
C PRO A 164 14.65 16.14 10.39
N ASP A 165 13.68 16.55 11.20
CA ASP A 165 13.79 17.72 12.08
C ASP A 165 14.98 17.62 13.07
N ASP A 166 15.22 16.45 13.68
CA ASP A 166 16.36 16.23 14.59
C ASP A 166 17.72 16.34 13.87
N TYR A 167 17.80 15.80 12.65
CA TYR A 167 18.97 15.92 11.80
C TYR A 167 19.20 17.38 11.39
N LEU A 168 18.14 18.08 10.98
CA LEU A 168 18.20 19.45 10.53
C LEU A 168 18.62 20.38 11.68
N ALA A 169 18.11 20.17 12.89
CA ALA A 169 18.47 20.94 14.08
C ALA A 169 19.97 20.88 14.44
N THR A 170 20.64 19.77 14.09
CA THR A 170 22.07 19.56 14.38
C THR A 170 22.97 19.82 13.18
N SER A 171 22.43 19.88 11.97
CA SER A 171 23.18 20.13 10.74
C SER A 171 23.50 21.61 10.54
N LYS A 172 24.56 21.90 9.78
CA LYS A 172 24.88 23.27 9.31
C LYS A 172 23.78 23.89 8.40
N TRP A 173 22.72 23.14 8.10
CA TRP A 173 21.66 23.48 7.15
C TRP A 173 20.29 23.63 7.83
N ALA A 174 20.27 23.93 9.13
CA ALA A 174 19.09 23.96 10.01
C ALA A 174 17.90 24.82 9.52
N GLU A 175 18.10 25.71 8.55
CA GLU A 175 17.05 26.57 8.00
C GLU A 175 16.55 26.19 6.60
N SER A 176 17.06 25.11 5.98
CA SER A 176 16.65 24.75 4.62
C SER A 176 15.31 24.00 4.63
N LYS A 177 14.20 24.75 4.53
CA LYS A 177 12.86 24.20 4.24
C LYS A 177 12.88 23.26 3.03
N ASP A 178 13.70 23.59 2.04
CA ASP A 178 13.90 22.80 0.83
C ASP A 178 14.39 21.38 1.13
N ARG A 179 15.23 21.17 2.16
CA ARG A 179 15.71 19.83 2.53
C ARG A 179 14.63 18.94 3.10
N ARG A 180 13.81 19.48 4.02
CA ARG A 180 12.66 18.74 4.57
C ARG A 180 11.71 18.33 3.46
N GLU A 181 11.44 19.25 2.55
CA GLU A 181 10.58 19.00 1.40
C GLU A 181 11.17 17.98 0.44
N ASN A 182 12.46 18.07 0.12
CA ASN A 182 13.17 17.09 -0.71
C ASN A 182 13.16 15.69 -0.11
N TRP A 183 13.28 15.57 1.22
CA TRP A 183 13.19 14.28 1.93
C TRP A 183 11.80 13.65 1.79
N ILE A 184 10.75 14.45 1.96
CA ILE A 184 9.37 13.98 1.79
C ILE A 184 9.12 13.62 0.32
N LYS A 185 9.54 14.45 -0.63
CA LYS A 185 9.41 14.20 -2.08
C LYS A 185 10.18 12.95 -2.53
N PHE A 186 11.34 12.67 -1.94
CA PHE A 186 12.09 11.44 -2.17
C PHE A 186 11.23 10.22 -1.84
N TRP A 187 10.74 10.10 -0.59
CA TRP A 187 9.91 8.96 -0.20
C TRP A 187 8.59 8.89 -0.97
N THR A 188 8.02 10.04 -1.29
CA THR A 188 6.79 10.09 -2.10
C THR A 188 7.02 9.52 -3.49
N ARG A 189 8.15 9.85 -4.14
CA ARG A 189 8.51 9.28 -5.46
C ARG A 189 8.88 7.81 -5.38
N SER A 190 9.68 7.40 -4.39
CA SER A 190 9.99 5.98 -4.16
C SER A 190 8.71 5.15 -4.04
N LEU A 191 7.73 5.63 -3.27
CA LEU A 191 6.44 4.98 -3.09
C LEU A 191 5.61 4.93 -4.38
N CYS A 192 5.48 6.03 -5.12
CA CYS A 192 4.76 6.05 -6.40
C CYS A 192 5.39 5.13 -7.45
N ASN A 193 6.73 5.01 -7.43
CA ASN A 193 7.49 4.22 -8.39
C ASN A 193 7.57 2.72 -8.03
N CYS A 194 7.14 2.33 -6.82
CA CYS A 194 7.02 0.92 -6.47
C CYS A 194 6.10 0.17 -7.46
N PRO A 195 6.43 -1.07 -7.84
CA PRO A 195 5.48 -1.96 -8.49
C PRO A 195 4.23 -2.12 -7.61
N GLY A 196 3.04 -1.84 -8.18
CA GLY A 196 1.79 -1.80 -7.41
C GLY A 196 1.59 -0.57 -6.49
N GLY A 197 2.57 0.34 -6.42
CA GLY A 197 2.49 1.57 -5.62
C GLY A 197 1.34 2.50 -6.02
N PRO A 198 0.88 3.35 -5.09
CA PRO A 198 -0.26 4.24 -5.29
C PRO A 198 0.08 5.38 -6.24
N THR A 199 -0.95 6.03 -6.77
CA THR A 199 -0.83 7.34 -7.39
C THR A 199 -1.25 8.39 -6.39
N LEU A 200 -0.38 9.36 -6.14
CA LEU A 200 -0.62 10.44 -5.20
C LEU A 200 -0.85 11.75 -5.96
N PHE A 201 -1.81 12.54 -5.49
CA PHE A 201 -2.09 13.89 -5.96
C PHE A 201 -0.97 14.83 -5.51
N GLN A 202 -0.07 15.20 -6.44
CA GLN A 202 1.11 16.03 -6.19
C GLN A 202 0.99 17.37 -6.92
N PRO A 203 0.32 18.38 -6.32
CA PRO A 203 0.27 19.70 -6.91
C PRO A 203 1.68 20.29 -7.02
N LYS A 204 1.97 20.95 -8.14
CA LYS A 204 3.19 21.78 -8.26
C LYS A 204 3.10 22.92 -7.25
N GLU A 205 4.24 23.24 -6.62
CA GLU A 205 4.37 24.16 -5.47
C GLU A 205 3.63 25.51 -5.64
N ASP A 206 3.40 25.95 -6.89
CA ASP A 206 2.89 27.30 -7.18
C ASP A 206 1.42 27.40 -7.62
N SER A 207 0.69 26.31 -7.86
CA SER A 207 -0.54 26.46 -8.65
C SER A 207 -1.85 26.66 -7.89
N VAL A 208 -1.98 26.29 -6.61
CA VAL A 208 -3.28 26.36 -5.91
C VAL A 208 -3.10 26.39 -4.38
N THR A 209 -3.95 27.15 -3.68
CA THR A 209 -4.07 27.17 -2.20
C THR A 209 -3.82 25.79 -1.59
N LYS A 210 -2.96 25.75 -0.56
CA LYS A 210 -2.57 24.54 0.20
C LYS A 210 -3.70 23.52 0.24
N SER A 211 -3.39 22.28 -0.14
CA SER A 211 -4.33 21.17 0.00
C SER A 211 -5.00 21.22 1.37
N PRO A 212 -6.33 21.02 1.46
CA PRO A 212 -7.02 20.97 2.74
C PRO A 212 -6.26 20.07 3.70
N THR A 213 -5.99 20.59 4.89
CA THR A 213 -5.18 19.89 5.91
C THR A 213 -5.83 18.59 6.41
N GLN A 214 -7.10 18.34 6.08
CA GLN A 214 -7.83 17.19 6.58
C GLN A 214 -8.69 16.55 5.49
N THR A 215 -8.30 15.34 5.09
CA THR A 215 -9.18 14.37 4.46
C THR A 215 -10.11 13.80 5.53
N ALA A 216 -11.36 13.49 5.19
CA ALA A 216 -12.25 12.80 6.12
C ALA A 216 -11.59 11.49 6.60
N PRO A 217 -11.66 11.17 7.90
CA PRO A 217 -11.00 9.97 8.45
C PRO A 217 -11.55 8.69 7.81
N TYR A 218 -12.83 8.69 7.42
CA TYR A 218 -13.44 7.61 6.68
C TYR A 218 -14.02 8.09 5.36
N LEU A 219 -13.85 7.26 4.34
CA LEU A 219 -14.48 7.42 3.04
C LEU A 219 -15.27 6.16 2.68
N PHE A 220 -16.40 6.35 2.02
CA PHE A 220 -17.38 5.33 1.71
C PHE A 220 -17.66 5.27 0.22
N ARG A 221 -17.93 4.08 -0.30
CA ARG A 221 -18.35 3.85 -1.69
C ARG A 221 -19.24 2.63 -1.78
N ALA A 222 -20.33 2.75 -2.52
CA ALA A 222 -21.15 1.61 -2.92
C ALA A 222 -20.64 1.07 -4.26
N TRP A 223 -20.63 -0.25 -4.41
CA TRP A 223 -20.31 -0.91 -5.67
C TRP A 223 -21.10 -2.22 -5.82
N ASP A 224 -21.18 -2.68 -7.06
CA ASP A 224 -21.89 -3.87 -7.53
C ASP A 224 -21.20 -4.35 -8.83
N ASN A 225 -21.68 -5.44 -9.43
CA ASN A 225 -21.12 -5.97 -10.69
C ASN A 225 -21.26 -5.01 -11.89
N ASN A 226 -22.15 -4.00 -11.79
CA ASN A 226 -22.37 -2.99 -12.83
C ASN A 226 -21.51 -1.74 -12.63
N SER A 227 -20.81 -1.63 -11.50
CA SER A 227 -19.92 -0.52 -11.20
C SER A 227 -18.69 -0.56 -12.10
N THR A 228 -18.41 0.57 -12.75
CA THR A 228 -17.20 0.75 -13.56
C THR A 228 -15.94 0.63 -12.70
N GLY A 229 -14.84 0.15 -13.27
CA GLY A 229 -13.58 -0.04 -12.55
C GLY A 229 -13.37 -1.46 -12.03
N ALA A 230 -12.23 -1.70 -11.39
CA ALA A 230 -12.03 -2.88 -10.57
C ALA A 230 -12.59 -2.57 -9.18
N ASN A 231 -13.57 -3.35 -8.74
CA ASN A 231 -14.19 -3.21 -7.44
C ASN A 231 -14.19 -4.62 -6.82
N GLY A 232 -13.67 -4.74 -5.59
CA GLY A 232 -13.58 -5.98 -4.83
C GLY A 232 -13.18 -5.67 -3.40
N GLU A 233 -13.13 -6.71 -2.56
CA GLU A 233 -12.80 -6.57 -1.13
C GLU A 233 -11.40 -5.99 -0.90
N ASP A 234 -10.43 -6.42 -1.71
CA ASP A 234 -9.03 -5.99 -1.58
C ASP A 234 -8.67 -4.76 -2.41
N VAL A 235 -9.49 -4.39 -3.40
CA VAL A 235 -9.12 -3.35 -4.36
C VAL A 235 -10.32 -2.60 -4.91
N ILE A 236 -10.23 -1.27 -4.84
CA ILE A 236 -11.08 -0.35 -5.59
C ILE A 236 -10.17 0.49 -6.49
N ALA A 237 -10.35 0.37 -7.81
CA ALA A 237 -9.54 1.07 -8.79
C ALA A 237 -10.36 1.51 -10.01
N SER A 238 -9.88 2.55 -10.69
CA SER A 238 -10.52 3.10 -11.88
C SER A 238 -10.56 2.09 -13.02
N ILE A 239 -11.38 2.36 -14.04
CA ILE A 239 -11.52 1.50 -15.23
C ILE A 239 -10.22 1.31 -16.00
N LEU A 240 -9.32 2.29 -15.97
CA LEU A 240 -8.00 2.16 -16.59
C LEU A 240 -7.12 1.09 -15.92
N SER A 241 -7.41 0.66 -14.69
CA SER A 241 -6.66 -0.43 -14.04
C SER A 241 -6.89 -1.81 -14.69
N LYS A 242 -8.02 -2.03 -15.37
CA LYS A 242 -8.43 -3.35 -15.89
C LYS A 242 -7.73 -3.80 -17.19
N GLY A 243 -6.96 -2.94 -17.84
CA GLY A 243 -6.36 -3.30 -19.14
C GLY A 243 -5.50 -2.25 -19.81
N ASP A 244 -5.18 -1.14 -19.14
CA ASP A 244 -4.40 -0.09 -19.75
C ASP A 244 -2.91 -0.42 -19.78
N LYS A 245 -2.45 -0.94 -20.92
CA LYS A 245 -1.02 -1.24 -21.19
C LYS A 245 -0.12 0.01 -21.12
N ALA A 246 -0.69 1.20 -21.27
CA ALA A 246 0.03 2.47 -21.24
C ALA A 246 0.25 3.02 -19.82
N ASN A 247 -0.18 2.31 -18.76
CA ASN A 247 -0.04 2.73 -17.36
C ASN A 247 -0.62 4.13 -17.05
N ARG A 248 -1.58 4.61 -17.83
CA ARG A 248 -2.31 5.87 -17.61
C ARG A 248 -3.08 5.87 -16.31
N HIS A 249 -3.45 4.70 -15.79
CA HIS A 249 -4.01 4.58 -14.45
C HIS A 249 -3.09 5.14 -13.35
N LYS A 250 -1.76 5.19 -13.60
CA LYS A 250 -0.77 5.70 -12.65
C LYS A 250 -0.42 7.19 -12.80
N ILE A 251 -0.99 7.89 -13.78
CA ILE A 251 -0.61 9.27 -14.07
C ILE A 251 -1.32 10.21 -13.08
N ASP A 252 -0.57 10.93 -12.25
CA ASP A 252 -1.14 11.99 -11.43
C ASP A 252 -1.76 13.08 -12.30
N ILE A 253 -2.96 13.52 -11.95
CA ILE A 253 -3.70 14.59 -12.66
C ILE A 253 -2.90 15.89 -12.73
N PHE A 254 -2.07 16.20 -11.72
CA PHE A 254 -1.22 17.39 -11.72
C PHE A 254 0.01 17.28 -12.62
N SER A 255 0.35 16.06 -13.05
CA SER A 255 1.40 15.82 -14.04
C SER A 255 0.87 15.85 -15.48
N MET A 256 -0.44 15.93 -15.68
CA MET A 256 -1.06 16.06 -17.00
C MET A 256 -1.01 17.51 -17.50
N ASP A 257 -1.17 17.69 -18.81
CA ASP A 257 -1.50 19.00 -19.37
C ASP A 257 -2.75 19.58 -18.70
N TYR A 258 -2.73 20.89 -18.40
CA TYR A 258 -3.78 21.55 -17.63
C TYR A 258 -5.17 21.41 -18.28
N GLN A 259 -5.25 21.57 -19.60
CA GLN A 259 -6.53 21.47 -20.31
C GLN A 259 -7.03 20.03 -20.27
N LYS A 260 -6.14 19.06 -20.52
CA LYS A 260 -6.47 17.63 -20.44
C LYS A 260 -6.93 17.22 -19.03
N ALA A 261 -6.25 17.70 -17.99
CA ALA A 261 -6.61 17.45 -16.59
C ALA A 261 -7.99 18.03 -16.26
N SER A 262 -8.25 19.27 -16.68
CA SER A 262 -9.53 19.95 -16.47
C SER A 262 -10.70 19.27 -17.19
N GLU A 263 -10.51 18.89 -18.46
CA GLU A 263 -11.49 18.14 -19.24
C GLU A 263 -11.79 16.76 -18.61
N MET A 264 -10.75 16.03 -18.20
CA MET A 264 -10.89 14.74 -17.51
C MET A 264 -11.64 14.89 -16.19
N LEU A 265 -11.31 15.88 -15.36
CA LEU A 265 -11.98 16.14 -14.09
C LEU A 265 -13.44 16.55 -14.30
N HIS A 266 -13.71 17.44 -15.25
CA HIS A 266 -15.07 17.85 -15.58
C HIS A 266 -15.90 16.65 -16.04
N HIS A 267 -15.35 15.83 -16.94
CA HIS A 267 -16.01 14.61 -17.37
C HIS A 267 -16.18 13.60 -16.23
N HIS A 268 -15.25 13.54 -15.27
CA HIS A 268 -15.35 12.70 -14.08
C HIS A 268 -16.54 13.10 -13.19
N LEU A 269 -16.70 14.41 -12.93
CA LEU A 269 -17.69 14.96 -12.01
C LEU A 269 -19.09 15.15 -12.62
N SER A 270 -19.18 15.45 -13.91
CA SER A 270 -20.46 15.70 -14.61
C SER A 270 -21.21 14.43 -15.01
N LYS A 271 -20.75 13.25 -14.58
CA LYS A 271 -21.37 11.97 -14.96
C LYS A 271 -22.78 11.87 -14.39
N GLY A 272 -23.74 11.66 -15.28
CA GLY A 272 -24.94 10.89 -14.92
C GLY A 272 -24.56 9.43 -14.64
N ALA A 273 -25.38 8.74 -13.85
CA ALA A 273 -25.16 7.37 -13.36
C ALA A 273 -24.96 6.28 -14.45
N PHE A 274 -24.98 6.62 -15.74
CA PHE A 274 -25.07 5.70 -16.88
C PHE A 274 -24.05 5.96 -18.01
N SER A 275 -23.07 6.84 -17.83
CA SER A 275 -22.04 7.07 -18.87
C SER A 275 -20.99 5.95 -18.86
N SER A 276 -21.01 5.08 -19.87
CA SER A 276 -20.20 3.86 -19.97
C SER A 276 -18.83 4.02 -20.67
N LEU A 277 -18.49 5.22 -21.16
CA LEU A 277 -17.35 5.44 -22.06
C LEU A 277 -16.12 6.04 -21.39
N VAL A 278 -16.08 6.06 -20.08
CA VAL A 278 -15.12 6.92 -19.39
C VAL A 278 -13.76 6.26 -19.33
N THR A 279 -12.74 6.93 -19.85
CA THR A 279 -11.32 6.52 -19.77
C THR A 279 -10.54 7.47 -18.85
N ASP A 280 -11.01 7.65 -17.60
CA ASP A 280 -10.27 8.40 -16.57
C ASP A 280 -9.67 7.44 -15.53
N ASN A 281 -8.65 7.92 -14.80
CA ASN A 281 -7.96 7.15 -13.78
C ASN A 281 -8.44 7.44 -12.34
N LEU A 282 -9.57 8.14 -12.17
CA LEU A 282 -10.08 8.57 -10.88
C LEU A 282 -11.18 7.63 -10.36
N VAL A 283 -11.36 7.64 -9.05
CA VAL A 283 -12.39 6.89 -8.33
C VAL A 283 -13.05 7.83 -7.33
N SER A 284 -14.37 7.97 -7.43
CA SER A 284 -15.14 8.80 -6.49
C SER A 284 -15.41 8.06 -5.19
N TRP A 285 -15.30 8.80 -4.08
CA TRP A 285 -15.60 8.39 -2.72
C TRP A 285 -16.45 9.47 -2.06
N SER A 286 -17.28 9.09 -1.08
CA SER A 286 -18.07 10.02 -0.27
C SER A 286 -17.61 10.00 1.18
N SER A 287 -17.62 11.16 1.84
CA SER A 287 -17.42 11.25 3.30
C SER A 287 -18.71 11.00 4.09
N SER A 288 -19.86 10.81 3.42
CA SER A 288 -21.16 10.58 4.06
C SER A 288 -21.62 9.13 3.85
N LEU A 289 -21.57 8.33 4.91
CA LEU A 289 -22.11 6.97 4.89
C LEU A 289 -23.61 6.97 4.57
N MET A 290 -24.37 7.92 5.11
CA MET A 290 -25.81 8.04 4.87
C MET A 290 -26.11 8.25 3.38
N PHE A 291 -25.35 9.13 2.71
CA PHE A 291 -25.47 9.34 1.27
C PHE A 291 -25.20 8.06 0.49
N VAL A 292 -24.16 7.30 0.87
CA VAL A 292 -23.81 6.04 0.21
C VAL A 292 -24.88 4.96 0.43
N ILE A 293 -25.50 4.89 1.61
CA ILE A 293 -26.64 3.99 1.88
C ILE A 293 -27.85 4.37 1.05
N GLN A 294 -28.19 5.66 0.98
CA GLN A 294 -29.29 6.14 0.13
C GLN A 294 -29.03 5.83 -1.34
N TYR A 295 -27.80 6.00 -1.80
CA TYR A 295 -27.39 5.67 -3.16
C TYR A 295 -27.45 4.17 -3.45
N ALA A 296 -27.01 3.33 -2.50
CA ALA A 296 -27.13 1.87 -2.59
C ALA A 296 -28.60 1.42 -2.68
N ASN A 297 -29.48 1.98 -1.83
CA ASN A 297 -30.92 1.72 -1.88
C ASN A 297 -31.54 2.19 -3.20
N TRP A 298 -31.18 3.38 -3.68
CA TRP A 298 -31.64 3.87 -4.98
C TRP A 298 -31.21 2.93 -6.11
N ARG A 299 -29.97 2.44 -6.10
CA ARG A 299 -29.49 1.44 -7.06
C ARG A 299 -30.31 0.16 -6.99
N LEU A 300 -30.55 -0.37 -5.78
CA LEU A 300 -31.36 -1.58 -5.58
C LEU A 300 -32.79 -1.43 -6.13
N CYS A 301 -33.41 -0.28 -5.93
CA CYS A 301 -34.77 -0.01 -6.39
C CYS A 301 -34.85 0.35 -7.89
N ASN A 302 -33.74 0.73 -8.51
CA ASN A 302 -33.67 1.22 -9.89
C ASN A 302 -32.86 0.28 -10.81
N THR A 303 -32.57 -0.95 -10.41
CA THR A 303 -31.93 -1.98 -11.23
C THR A 303 -32.93 -2.60 -12.19
N TRP A 304 -33.21 -1.91 -13.30
CA TRP A 304 -33.92 -2.47 -14.45
C TRP A 304 -33.17 -3.63 -15.16
N ARG A 305 -32.00 -4.06 -14.67
CA ARG A 305 -31.09 -4.97 -15.39
C ARG A 305 -30.64 -6.23 -14.65
N ASN A 306 -30.66 -6.30 -13.33
CA ASN A 306 -30.44 -7.58 -12.63
C ASN A 306 -30.77 -7.47 -11.13
N PRO A 307 -31.88 -8.06 -10.66
CA PRO A 307 -32.27 -8.02 -9.24
C PRO A 307 -31.45 -8.95 -8.34
N GLN A 308 -30.37 -9.58 -8.83
CA GLN A 308 -29.55 -10.55 -8.08
C GLN A 308 -28.13 -10.09 -7.73
N ASP A 309 -27.71 -8.89 -8.14
CA ASP A 309 -26.39 -8.39 -7.74
C ASP A 309 -26.43 -7.82 -6.33
N ASP A 310 -25.61 -8.38 -5.43
CA ASP A 310 -25.38 -7.79 -4.12
C ASP A 310 -24.73 -6.40 -4.27
N ILE A 311 -25.24 -5.42 -3.52
CA ILE A 311 -24.64 -4.09 -3.43
C ILE A 311 -23.79 -4.05 -2.17
N HIS A 312 -22.50 -3.83 -2.35
CA HIS A 312 -21.55 -3.75 -1.27
C HIS A 312 -21.25 -2.29 -0.94
N ILE A 313 -21.07 -1.98 0.34
CA ILE A 313 -20.54 -0.70 0.79
C ILE A 313 -19.15 -0.95 1.38
N CYS A 314 -18.13 -0.31 0.82
CA CYS A 314 -16.80 -0.32 1.40
C CYS A 314 -16.53 0.98 2.16
N ALA A 315 -15.80 0.85 3.27
CA ALA A 315 -15.32 1.96 4.07
C ALA A 315 -13.80 1.86 4.18
N VAL A 316 -13.09 2.97 3.95
CA VAL A 316 -11.64 3.05 4.10
C VAL A 316 -11.29 4.06 5.18
N ASP A 317 -10.35 3.70 6.04
CA ASP A 317 -9.71 4.60 7.00
C ASP A 317 -8.57 5.32 6.30
N THR A 318 -8.73 6.61 6.02
CA THR A 318 -7.76 7.39 5.23
C THR A 318 -6.45 7.63 5.97
N ALA A 319 -6.40 7.43 7.29
CA ALA A 319 -5.16 7.50 8.05
C ALA A 319 -4.20 6.34 7.75
N LYS A 320 -4.72 5.23 7.19
CA LYS A 320 -3.95 4.06 6.78
C LYS A 320 -3.39 4.15 5.36
N PHE A 321 -3.55 5.31 4.71
CA PHE A 321 -3.06 5.54 3.35
C PHE A 321 -2.11 6.74 3.32
N PRO A 322 -1.13 6.75 2.40
CA PRO A 322 -0.25 7.88 2.17
C PRO A 322 -1.01 9.18 1.94
N ARG A 323 -0.50 10.29 2.49
CA ARG A 323 -1.11 11.60 2.26
C ARG A 323 -1.01 11.94 0.77
N GLY A 324 -2.11 12.50 0.26
CA GLY A 324 -2.25 12.77 -1.17
C GLY A 324 -2.81 11.60 -1.96
N GLN A 325 -3.12 10.42 -1.39
CA GLN A 325 -3.83 9.37 -2.13
C GLN A 325 -5.31 9.74 -2.38
N PHE A 326 -5.88 10.56 -1.50
CA PHE A 326 -7.23 11.10 -1.64
C PHE A 326 -7.16 12.61 -1.76
N ALA A 327 -8.05 13.18 -2.58
CA ALA A 327 -8.20 14.62 -2.74
C ALA A 327 -9.68 15.00 -2.72
N ARG A 328 -9.99 16.14 -2.12
CA ARG A 328 -11.35 16.70 -2.17
C ARG A 328 -11.64 17.19 -3.59
N ASP A 329 -12.78 16.79 -4.12
CA ASP A 329 -13.30 17.20 -5.43
C ASP A 329 -13.32 18.73 -5.60
N MET A 330 -13.76 19.48 -4.60
CA MET A 330 -13.78 20.94 -4.61
C MET A 330 -12.41 21.58 -4.62
N TRP A 331 -11.41 20.90 -4.04
CA TRP A 331 -10.04 21.36 -4.15
C TRP A 331 -9.51 21.11 -5.56
N LEU A 332 -9.69 19.91 -6.11
CA LEU A 332 -9.32 19.61 -7.50
C LEU A 332 -10.02 20.54 -8.49
N PHE A 333 -11.31 20.84 -8.30
CA PHE A 333 -12.06 21.72 -9.17
C PHE A 333 -11.49 23.15 -9.18
N LYS A 334 -11.14 23.68 -8.01
CA LYS A 334 -10.46 24.98 -7.90
C LYS A 334 -9.10 24.96 -8.59
N SER A 335 -8.38 23.83 -8.51
CA SER A 335 -7.09 23.65 -9.17
C SER A 335 -7.17 23.74 -10.70
N PHE A 336 -8.26 23.25 -11.29
CA PHE A 336 -8.41 23.12 -12.75
C PHE A 336 -9.51 24.01 -13.35
N ARG A 337 -9.83 25.15 -12.70
CA ARG A 337 -10.97 26.02 -13.03
C ARG A 337 -10.95 26.69 -14.42
N ASN A 338 -9.86 26.64 -15.20
CA ASN A 338 -9.68 27.45 -16.41
C ASN A 338 -9.79 26.75 -17.77
N ALA A 339 -10.33 25.53 -17.91
CA ALA A 339 -10.69 25.08 -19.26
C ALA A 339 -11.84 25.95 -19.79
N LYS A 340 -11.57 26.70 -20.86
CA LYS A 340 -12.57 27.51 -21.57
C LYS A 340 -13.76 26.62 -21.93
N PHE A 341 -14.83 26.75 -21.16
CA PHE A 341 -16.10 26.10 -21.40
C PHE A 341 -16.65 26.55 -22.76
N ARG A 342 -16.66 25.64 -23.75
CA ARG A 342 -17.70 25.73 -24.79
C ARG A 342 -18.98 25.21 -24.15
N ARG A 343 -19.88 26.14 -23.81
CA ARG A 343 -21.28 25.82 -23.49
C ARG A 343 -21.87 25.02 -24.66
N SER A 344 -22.05 23.72 -24.47
CA SER A 344 -22.99 22.94 -25.26
C SER A 344 -23.81 22.05 -24.34
N CYS A 345 -25.10 22.38 -24.27
CA CYS A 345 -26.26 21.65 -23.76
C CYS A 345 -26.12 20.89 -22.42
N GLY A 346 -26.68 21.48 -21.35
CA GLY A 346 -26.92 20.81 -20.07
C GLY A 346 -26.76 21.69 -18.83
N SER A 347 -27.21 22.96 -18.84
CA SER A 347 -26.94 23.89 -17.71
C SER A 347 -27.79 23.64 -16.45
N ALA A 348 -28.87 22.86 -16.50
CA ALA A 348 -29.76 22.69 -15.34
C ALA A 348 -29.18 21.79 -14.22
N VAL A 349 -28.30 20.84 -14.56
CA VAL A 349 -27.71 19.92 -13.56
C VAL A 349 -26.51 20.57 -12.86
N PHE A 350 -25.78 21.43 -13.56
CA PHE A 350 -24.64 22.17 -12.99
C PHE A 350 -25.11 23.20 -11.96
N ASP A 351 -26.19 23.93 -12.25
CA ASP A 351 -26.78 24.89 -11.31
C ASP A 351 -27.35 24.18 -10.07
N LEU A 352 -27.88 22.96 -10.23
CA LEU A 352 -28.42 22.18 -9.11
C LEU A 352 -27.32 21.58 -8.23
N MET A 353 -26.22 21.08 -8.80
CA MET A 353 -25.06 20.64 -8.01
C MET A 353 -24.34 21.80 -7.32
N GLU A 354 -24.22 22.96 -7.97
CA GLU A 354 -23.69 24.16 -7.32
C GLU A 354 -24.59 24.62 -6.16
N GLN A 355 -25.92 24.58 -6.31
CA GLN A 355 -26.87 24.90 -5.23
C GLN A 355 -26.89 23.87 -4.10
N ILE A 356 -26.82 22.57 -4.39
CA ILE A 356 -26.77 21.50 -3.37
C ILE A 356 -25.44 21.57 -2.58
N MET A 357 -24.33 21.85 -3.25
CA MET A 357 -23.01 21.97 -2.61
C MET A 357 -22.83 23.26 -1.78
N ILE A 358 -23.57 24.33 -2.11
CA ILE A 358 -23.61 25.58 -1.32
C ILE A 358 -24.51 25.43 -0.09
N THR A 359 -25.61 24.68 -0.19
CA THR A 359 -26.57 24.50 0.92
C THR A 359 -26.05 23.58 2.03
N GLU A 360 -25.23 22.57 1.73
CA GLU A 360 -24.62 21.72 2.77
C GLU A 360 -23.54 22.43 3.64
N ASN A 361 -23.02 23.59 3.22
CA ASN A 361 -22.04 24.37 3.97
C ASN A 361 -22.65 25.53 4.80
N THR A 362 -23.98 25.67 4.81
CA THR A 362 -24.69 26.69 5.58
C THR A 362 -25.71 26.07 6.53
N SER A 363 -25.27 25.15 7.39
CA SER A 363 -26.03 24.87 8.62
C SER A 363 -25.70 25.95 9.65
N PRO A 364 -26.69 26.68 10.22
CA PRO A 364 -26.43 27.67 11.26
C PRO A 364 -25.83 26.96 12.49
N LYS A 365 -24.80 27.57 13.08
CA LYS A 365 -24.41 27.25 14.45
C LYS A 365 -25.55 27.70 15.36
N GLU A 366 -26.45 26.79 15.72
CA GLU A 366 -27.35 27.04 16.84
C GLU A 366 -26.53 27.00 18.13
N SER A 367 -26.21 28.19 18.64
CA SER A 367 -25.78 28.38 20.01
C SER A 367 -27.00 28.19 20.93
N PHE A 368 -27.04 27.07 21.65
CA PHE A 368 -27.88 26.95 22.83
C PHE A 368 -27.30 27.86 23.93
N THR A 369 -27.96 28.98 24.19
CA THR A 369 -27.85 29.71 25.46
C THR A 369 -29.11 29.42 26.26
N SER A 370 -28.94 28.60 27.29
CA SER A 370 -29.85 28.52 28.43
C SER A 370 -29.71 29.81 29.22
N GLU A 371 -30.79 30.57 29.40
CA GLU A 371 -31.03 31.32 30.64
C GLU A 371 -32.50 31.75 30.77
N ASP A 372 -33.00 31.45 31.96
CA ASP A 372 -34.08 32.06 32.72
C ASP A 372 -35.54 31.93 32.29
N GLY A 373 -36.24 31.14 33.12
CA GLY A 373 -37.67 31.01 33.11
C GLY A 373 -38.40 32.21 33.69
N GLN A 374 -39.68 32.27 33.35
CA GLN A 374 -40.71 32.78 34.23
C GLN A 374 -42.00 32.01 33.97
N SER A 375 -42.59 31.53 35.06
CA SER A 375 -43.86 30.84 35.11
C SER A 375 -44.99 31.74 34.62
N LEU A 376 -46.05 31.17 34.06
CA LEU A 376 -47.42 31.47 34.47
C LEU A 376 -48.36 30.32 34.05
N HIS A 377 -49.37 30.14 34.90
CA HIS A 377 -50.20 28.96 35.18
C HIS A 377 -51.31 28.63 34.15
N PRO A 378 -52.02 27.49 34.32
CA PRO A 378 -52.73 26.79 33.25
C PRO A 378 -54.21 27.18 33.11
N CYS A 379 -54.76 26.88 31.93
CA CYS A 379 -56.13 26.42 31.72
C CYS A 379 -56.10 25.31 30.66
#